data_AF-A0A673CHM4-F1
#
_entry.id   AF-A0A673CHM4-F1
#
_cell.length_a   1.000
_cell.length_b   1.000
_cell.length_c   1.000
_cell.angle_alpha   90.00
_cell.angle_beta   90.00
_cell.angle_gamma   90.00
#
_symmetry.space_group_name_H-M   'P 1'
#
loop_
_entity.id
_entity.type
_entity.pdbx_description
1 polymer ?
#
loop_
_entity_poly.entity_id
_entity_poly.type
_entity_poly.pdbx_seq_one_letter_code
_entity_poly.pdbx_strand_id
1 'polypeptide(L)'
;MGVLDSILQSSSSTSLLGVLVVLLIVYLISSSFLSQENKNEPPGPRPLPLLGNLLQLDLKRPYNTLTEKYGPVFTVYLGPKKVVVLAGYKTVKEALVNQADEFGERDSLAIFLYFSFASGQAFDTTQPINYAVSNIICSMVYGSRFEYDDPQFTSMVDRTTRRIQLVLTSMCKYLTAVQPVSTDDQMDQIMTEINLHLQESGSTNSHFHNDNLVITVLNLFGAGTETTSTTLRWGLMLMVKYPKIQDQVQEEISRVIGTRQVQVEDRKNLPFTDAVIHETQRLANIVPMALPHKTSEDVTFQGYFIKKGTTVYPLLTSVLYDESEWEKPYSFNPAHFLDKDGKFVKRDAFMPFSAGRRICLGESLARMELFLFFTSILQHFRFTPPPGVKEEDLDLTPQVGFTLSPSLHKICAVCRM
;
A
#
# COMPACT_ATOMS: atom_id res chain seq x y z
N MET A 1 -26.74 19.62 -12.94
CA MET A 1 -27.91 19.28 -13.79
C MET A 1 -28.01 20.23 -14.99
N GLY A 2 -28.01 21.56 -14.82
CA GLY A 2 -28.25 22.49 -15.95
C GLY A 2 -27.21 22.61 -17.07
N VAL A 3 -25.95 22.16 -16.89
CA VAL A 3 -24.89 22.31 -17.92
C VAL A 3 -24.77 21.07 -18.83
N LEU A 4 -25.01 19.86 -18.29
CA LEU A 4 -25.03 18.64 -19.10
C LEU A 4 -26.29 18.56 -19.99
N ASP A 5 -27.44 19.00 -19.46
CA ASP A 5 -28.69 19.01 -20.21
C ASP A 5 -28.69 20.04 -21.35
N SER A 6 -27.98 21.16 -21.19
CA SER A 6 -27.84 22.17 -22.24
C SER A 6 -26.86 21.77 -23.36
N ILE A 7 -25.91 20.88 -23.07
CA ILE A 7 -25.03 20.29 -24.10
C ILE A 7 -25.80 19.22 -24.89
N LEU A 8 -26.59 18.38 -24.23
CA LEU A 8 -27.36 17.29 -24.85
C LEU A 8 -28.60 17.77 -25.64
N GLN A 9 -29.15 18.95 -25.32
CA GLN A 9 -30.27 19.54 -26.07
C GLN A 9 -29.86 20.39 -27.29
N SER A 10 -28.55 20.63 -27.51
CA SER A 10 -28.08 21.40 -28.66
C SER A 10 -27.92 20.52 -29.91
N SER A 11 -29.04 20.18 -30.55
CA SER A 11 -29.09 19.61 -31.91
C SER A 11 -28.68 20.66 -32.95
N SER A 12 -27.43 21.09 -32.88
CA SER A 12 -26.81 21.95 -33.89
C SER A 12 -25.47 21.34 -34.26
N SER A 13 -25.18 21.29 -35.55
CA SER A 13 -23.96 20.76 -36.15
C SER A 13 -22.66 21.29 -35.51
N THR A 14 -22.73 22.39 -34.76
CA THR A 14 -21.65 23.04 -34.02
C THR A 14 -21.18 22.28 -32.77
N SER A 15 -22.04 21.54 -32.06
CA SER A 15 -21.62 20.77 -30.87
C SER A 15 -20.84 19.51 -31.24
N LEU A 16 -21.28 18.83 -32.31
CA LEU A 16 -20.58 17.68 -32.89
C LEU A 16 -19.22 18.09 -33.49
N LEU A 17 -19.18 19.25 -34.17
CA LEU A 17 -17.95 19.82 -34.70
C LEU A 17 -16.96 20.17 -33.58
N GLY A 18 -17.45 20.70 -32.46
CA GLY A 18 -16.61 20.99 -31.28
C GLY A 18 -15.99 19.74 -30.68
N VAL A 19 -16.75 18.66 -30.51
CA VAL A 19 -16.23 17.37 -30.03
C VAL A 19 -15.21 16.79 -31.01
N LEU A 20 -15.50 16.87 -32.32
CA LEU A 20 -14.57 16.43 -33.36
C LEU A 20 -13.27 17.24 -33.32
N VAL A 21 -13.32 18.56 -33.17
CA VAL A 21 -12.14 19.42 -33.07
C VAL A 21 -11.31 19.10 -31.82
N VAL A 22 -11.94 18.86 -30.67
CA VAL A 22 -11.23 18.44 -29.45
C VAL A 22 -10.56 17.08 -29.64
N LEU A 23 -11.25 16.11 -30.23
CA LEU A 23 -10.67 14.81 -30.56
C LEU A 23 -9.52 14.93 -31.57
N LEU A 24 -9.62 15.86 -32.53
CA LEU A 24 -8.59 16.11 -33.53
C LEU A 24 -7.38 16.83 -32.92
N ILE A 25 -7.59 17.74 -31.97
CA ILE A 25 -6.51 18.38 -31.20
C ILE A 25 -5.82 17.35 -30.30
N VAL A 26 -6.57 16.50 -29.59
CA VAL A 26 -6.00 15.39 -28.79
C VAL A 26 -5.24 14.42 -29.71
N TYR A 27 -5.76 14.12 -30.90
CA TYR A 27 -5.08 13.30 -31.90
C TYR A 27 -3.80 13.95 -32.44
N LEU A 28 -3.81 15.26 -32.71
CA LEU A 28 -2.65 16.00 -33.20
C LEU A 28 -1.57 16.14 -32.12
N ILE A 29 -1.96 16.41 -30.87
CA ILE A 29 -1.03 16.49 -29.74
C ILE A 29 -0.44 15.10 -29.45
N SER A 30 -1.27 14.06 -29.37
CA SER A 30 -0.77 12.69 -29.17
C SER A 30 0.11 12.20 -30.34
N SER A 31 -0.24 12.51 -31.59
CA SER A 31 0.58 12.14 -32.75
C SER A 31 1.89 12.94 -32.83
N SER A 32 1.91 14.20 -32.38
CA SER A 32 3.14 14.99 -32.30
C SER A 32 4.11 14.51 -31.21
N PHE A 33 3.59 14.00 -30.08
CA PHE A 33 4.41 13.32 -29.06
C PHE A 33 4.92 11.95 -29.54
N LEU A 34 4.14 11.24 -30.37
CA LEU A 34 4.55 9.99 -31.01
C LEU A 34 5.58 10.19 -32.15
N SER A 35 5.72 11.41 -32.66
CA SER A 35 6.60 11.75 -33.80
C SER A 35 8.09 11.88 -33.43
N GLN A 36 8.46 11.80 -32.14
CA GLN A 36 9.86 11.61 -31.75
C GLN A 36 10.26 10.12 -31.83
N GLU A 37 9.99 9.45 -32.95
CA GLU A 37 10.53 8.12 -33.19
C GLU A 37 12.03 8.23 -33.46
N ASN A 38 12.84 7.78 -32.49
CA ASN A 38 14.23 7.43 -32.75
C ASN A 38 14.25 6.32 -33.82
N LYS A 39 15.10 6.47 -34.85
CA LYS A 39 15.15 5.58 -36.04
C LYS A 39 15.43 4.09 -35.75
N ASN A 40 15.69 3.69 -34.51
CA ASN A 40 16.16 2.36 -34.12
C ASN A 40 15.28 1.67 -33.05
N GLU A 41 14.04 2.09 -32.85
CA GLU A 41 13.16 1.46 -31.84
C GLU A 41 12.56 0.13 -32.31
N PRO A 42 12.25 -0.81 -31.40
CA PRO A 42 11.57 -2.05 -31.76
C PRO A 42 10.20 -1.78 -32.38
N PRO A 43 9.83 -2.51 -33.45
CA PRO A 43 8.57 -2.31 -34.17
C PRO A 43 7.37 -2.65 -33.30
N GLY A 44 6.18 -2.10 -33.59
CA GLY A 44 4.98 -2.38 -32.80
C GLY A 44 3.67 -1.87 -33.41
N PRO A 45 2.51 -2.28 -32.90
CA PRO A 45 1.24 -1.70 -33.27
C PRO A 45 1.17 -0.22 -32.87
N ARG A 46 0.60 0.63 -33.74
CA ARG A 46 0.38 2.05 -33.43
C ARG A 46 -0.59 2.19 -32.24
N PRO A 47 -0.21 2.92 -31.17
CA PRO A 47 -1.05 3.07 -29.99
C PRO A 47 -2.25 4.00 -30.23
N LEU A 48 -3.34 3.73 -29.53
CA LEU A 48 -4.48 4.63 -29.43
C LEU A 48 -4.23 5.73 -28.38
N PRO A 49 -4.79 6.95 -28.56
CA PRO A 49 -4.72 7.98 -27.53
C PRO A 49 -5.25 7.48 -26.19
N LEU A 50 -4.52 7.76 -25.10
CA LEU A 50 -4.81 7.38 -23.70
C LEU A 50 -4.78 5.87 -23.37
N LEU A 51 -5.29 5.01 -24.25
CA LEU A 51 -5.43 3.57 -24.01
C LEU A 51 -4.24 2.72 -24.49
N GLY A 52 -3.33 3.28 -25.28
CA GLY A 52 -2.20 2.55 -25.84
C GLY A 52 -2.68 1.43 -26.78
N ASN A 53 -2.11 0.23 -26.64
CA ASN A 53 -2.46 -0.94 -27.44
C ASN A 53 -3.45 -1.90 -26.75
N LEU A 54 -4.12 -1.47 -25.67
CA LEU A 54 -4.97 -2.36 -24.87
C LEU A 54 -6.08 -3.04 -25.70
N LEU A 55 -6.69 -2.31 -26.64
CA LEU A 55 -7.73 -2.84 -27.55
C LEU A 55 -7.17 -3.70 -28.69
N GLN A 56 -5.86 -3.66 -28.91
CA GLN A 56 -5.14 -4.39 -29.95
C GLN A 56 -4.46 -5.67 -29.40
N LEU A 57 -4.51 -5.87 -28.08
CA LEU A 57 -3.97 -7.05 -27.39
C LEU A 57 -5.07 -8.10 -27.20
N ASP A 58 -4.86 -9.30 -27.74
CA ASP A 58 -5.69 -10.45 -27.38
C ASP A 58 -5.27 -10.97 -26.00
N LEU A 59 -6.00 -10.57 -24.95
CA LEU A 59 -5.71 -10.95 -23.57
C LEU A 59 -5.77 -12.47 -23.32
N LYS A 60 -6.40 -13.26 -24.21
CA LYS A 60 -6.45 -14.73 -24.09
C LYS A 60 -5.26 -15.40 -24.76
N ARG A 61 -4.63 -14.76 -25.75
CA ARG A 61 -3.46 -15.28 -26.51
C ARG A 61 -2.52 -14.14 -26.95
N PRO A 62 -1.91 -13.40 -26.01
CA PRO A 62 -1.19 -12.16 -26.33
C PRO A 62 0.06 -12.37 -27.19
N TYR A 63 0.60 -13.59 -27.22
CA TYR A 63 1.90 -13.92 -27.79
C TYR A 63 1.87 -14.37 -29.26
N ASN A 64 0.79 -14.97 -29.75
CA ASN A 64 0.80 -15.57 -31.10
C ASN A 64 0.67 -14.53 -32.22
N THR A 65 -0.27 -13.59 -32.09
CA THR A 65 -0.61 -12.66 -33.20
C THR A 65 0.39 -11.53 -33.39
N LEU A 66 1.00 -11.04 -32.30
CA LEU A 66 1.96 -9.93 -32.37
C LEU A 66 3.38 -10.39 -32.69
N THR A 67 3.81 -11.53 -32.15
CA THR A 67 5.16 -12.08 -32.44
C THR A 67 5.28 -12.49 -33.91
N GLU A 68 4.22 -13.07 -34.51
CA GLU A 68 4.20 -13.40 -35.95
C GLU A 68 4.32 -12.15 -36.84
N LYS A 69 3.76 -11.02 -36.40
CA LYS A 69 3.69 -9.79 -37.21
C LYS A 69 4.89 -8.86 -37.02
N TYR A 70 5.43 -8.77 -35.82
CA TYR A 70 6.46 -7.79 -35.45
C TYR A 70 7.81 -8.45 -35.06
N GLY A 71 7.86 -9.78 -35.00
CA GLY A 71 9.06 -10.51 -34.66
C GLY A 71 9.27 -10.68 -33.15
N PRO A 72 10.45 -11.14 -32.73
CA PRO A 72 10.73 -11.54 -31.34
C PRO A 72 10.98 -10.38 -30.37
N VAL A 73 11.18 -9.15 -30.86
CA VAL A 73 11.36 -7.94 -30.04
C VAL A 73 10.42 -6.88 -30.61
N PHE A 74 9.40 -6.49 -29.84
CA PHE A 74 8.41 -5.53 -30.31
C PHE A 74 7.93 -4.61 -29.20
N THR A 75 7.45 -3.42 -29.56
CA THR A 75 6.94 -2.41 -28.63
C THR A 75 5.43 -2.50 -28.51
N VAL A 76 4.91 -2.43 -27.29
CA VAL A 76 3.48 -2.18 -26.99
C VAL A 76 3.35 -1.05 -25.97
N TYR A 77 2.19 -0.41 -25.93
CA TYR A 77 1.86 0.66 -24.99
C TYR A 77 0.75 0.20 -24.07
N LEU A 78 1.01 0.15 -22.76
CA LEU A 78 0.00 -0.13 -21.73
C LEU A 78 -0.46 1.22 -21.16
N GLY A 79 -1.56 1.75 -21.70
CA GLY A 79 -1.96 3.14 -21.46
C GLY A 79 -0.90 4.11 -22.02
N PRO A 80 -0.38 5.07 -21.23
CA PRO A 80 0.72 5.95 -21.67
C PRO A 80 2.10 5.29 -21.61
N LYS A 81 2.22 4.12 -20.97
CA LYS A 81 3.52 3.49 -20.70
C LYS A 81 3.99 2.66 -21.89
N LYS A 82 5.16 2.99 -22.42
CA LYS A 82 5.86 2.20 -23.45
C LYS A 82 6.50 0.95 -22.83
N VAL A 83 6.30 -0.20 -23.44
CA VAL A 83 6.77 -1.52 -22.99
C VAL A 83 7.41 -2.26 -24.16
N VAL A 84 8.59 -2.85 -23.95
CA VAL A 84 9.24 -3.74 -24.93
C VAL A 84 8.97 -5.19 -24.53
N VAL A 85 8.40 -5.96 -25.46
CA VAL A 85 8.10 -7.37 -25.28
C VAL A 85 9.20 -8.21 -25.94
N LEU A 86 9.79 -9.12 -25.16
CA LEU A 86 10.78 -10.09 -25.62
C LEU A 86 10.13 -11.47 -25.73
N ALA A 87 10.09 -12.02 -26.95
CA ALA A 87 9.44 -13.29 -27.25
C ALA A 87 10.44 -14.31 -27.82
N GLY A 88 10.31 -15.55 -27.35
CA GLY A 88 11.11 -16.68 -27.80
C GLY A 88 12.38 -16.91 -26.97
N TYR A 89 12.78 -18.19 -26.85
CA TYR A 89 13.87 -18.63 -25.97
C TYR A 89 15.18 -17.87 -26.16
N LYS A 90 15.61 -17.68 -27.41
CA LYS A 90 16.91 -17.04 -27.72
C LYS A 90 16.95 -15.60 -27.21
N THR A 91 15.91 -14.82 -27.54
CA THR A 91 15.75 -13.41 -27.16
C THR A 91 15.66 -13.23 -25.66
N VAL A 92 14.85 -14.05 -24.99
CA VAL A 92 14.67 -13.97 -23.54
C VAL A 92 15.95 -14.37 -22.80
N LYS A 93 16.65 -15.41 -23.25
CA LYS A 93 17.94 -15.82 -22.67
C LYS A 93 19.00 -14.75 -22.86
N GLU A 94 19.08 -14.16 -24.04
CA GLU A 94 20.05 -13.10 -24.33
C GLU A 94 19.85 -11.90 -23.40
N ALA A 95 18.61 -11.44 -23.21
CA ALA A 95 18.33 -10.35 -22.30
C ALA A 95 18.54 -10.73 -20.83
N LEU A 96 17.88 -11.79 -20.34
CA LEU A 96 17.80 -12.06 -18.90
C LEU A 96 18.99 -12.87 -18.34
N VAL A 97 19.81 -13.49 -19.20
CA VAL A 97 20.98 -14.27 -18.77
C VAL A 97 22.28 -13.64 -19.27
N ASN A 98 22.36 -13.29 -20.55
CA ASN A 98 23.60 -12.76 -21.11
C ASN A 98 23.80 -11.26 -20.84
N GLN A 99 22.70 -10.52 -20.64
CA GLN A 99 22.67 -9.08 -20.31
C GLN A 99 21.94 -8.84 -18.98
N ALA A 100 22.19 -9.72 -18.00
CA ALA A 100 21.44 -9.74 -16.75
C ALA A 100 21.62 -8.46 -15.91
N ASP A 101 22.74 -7.74 -16.07
CA ASP A 101 22.96 -6.47 -15.37
C ASP A 101 22.10 -5.35 -15.99
N GLU A 102 21.90 -5.34 -17.31
CA GLU A 102 21.09 -4.36 -18.02
C GLU A 102 19.57 -4.63 -17.95
N PHE A 103 19.16 -5.90 -17.87
CA PHE A 103 17.74 -6.32 -17.79
C PHE A 103 17.32 -6.82 -16.40
N GLY A 104 18.20 -6.71 -15.40
CA GLY A 104 17.96 -7.21 -14.04
C GLY A 104 17.08 -6.31 -13.18
N GLU A 105 16.90 -5.04 -13.58
CA GLU A 105 16.02 -4.11 -12.90
C GLU A 105 14.55 -4.46 -13.13
N ARG A 106 13.74 -4.34 -12.08
CA ARG A 106 12.30 -4.62 -12.14
C ARG A 106 11.54 -3.32 -12.28
N ASP A 107 10.70 -3.25 -13.31
CA ASP A 107 9.78 -2.14 -13.48
C ASP A 107 8.78 -2.06 -12.31
N SER A 108 8.38 -0.83 -11.99
CA SER A 108 7.57 -0.47 -10.83
C SER A 108 6.20 -1.16 -10.82
N LEU A 109 6.08 -2.11 -9.87
CA LEU A 109 4.92 -2.80 -9.26
C LEU A 109 3.62 -2.95 -10.08
N ALA A 110 3.10 -4.18 -10.13
CA ALA A 110 1.76 -4.54 -10.60
C ALA A 110 0.61 -3.67 -10.03
N ILE A 111 0.80 -3.01 -8.88
CA ILE A 111 -0.13 -2.01 -8.34
C ILE A 111 -0.34 -0.80 -9.28
N PHE A 112 0.70 -0.35 -9.98
CA PHE A 112 0.61 0.75 -10.96
C PHE A 112 -0.20 0.34 -12.17
N LEU A 113 -0.02 -0.91 -12.64
CA LEU A 113 -0.86 -1.48 -13.69
C LEU A 113 -2.31 -1.55 -13.23
N TYR A 114 -2.58 -2.02 -12.00
CA TYR A 114 -3.92 -2.11 -11.45
C TYR A 114 -4.63 -0.74 -11.39
N PHE A 115 -3.96 0.30 -10.89
CA PHE A 115 -4.50 1.66 -10.86
C PHE A 115 -4.69 2.25 -12.26
N SER A 116 -3.76 1.97 -13.19
CA SER A 116 -3.90 2.39 -14.59
C SER A 116 -5.08 1.71 -15.28
N PHE A 117 -5.30 0.42 -15.03
CA PHE A 117 -6.43 -0.34 -15.59
C PHE A 117 -7.77 0.19 -15.09
N ALA A 118 -7.85 0.65 -13.83
CA ALA A 118 -9.06 1.29 -13.33
C ALA A 118 -9.45 2.53 -14.15
N SER A 119 -8.52 3.17 -14.88
CA SER A 119 -8.80 4.22 -15.88
C SER A 119 -9.71 5.35 -15.36
N GLY A 120 -9.54 5.77 -14.09
CA GLY A 120 -10.39 6.78 -13.45
C GLY A 120 -11.74 6.28 -12.94
N GLN A 121 -12.09 5.01 -13.13
CA GLN A 121 -13.28 4.40 -12.53
C GLN A 121 -13.09 4.15 -11.03
N ALA A 122 -14.18 4.13 -10.28
CA ALA A 122 -14.15 3.87 -8.85
C ALA A 122 -13.89 2.39 -8.56
N PHE A 123 -12.84 2.08 -7.81
CA PHE A 123 -12.46 0.71 -7.45
C PHE A 123 -11.99 0.63 -5.99
N ASP A 124 -11.94 -0.60 -5.46
CA ASP A 124 -11.44 -0.87 -4.11
C ASP A 124 -9.92 -1.08 -4.12
N THR A 125 -9.19 -0.27 -3.35
CA THR A 125 -7.73 -0.35 -3.26
C THR A 125 -7.22 -1.42 -2.31
N THR A 126 -8.08 -2.10 -1.56
CA THR A 126 -7.69 -3.00 -0.46
C THR A 126 -6.81 -4.15 -0.94
N GLN A 127 -7.29 -4.95 -1.89
CA GLN A 127 -6.53 -6.09 -2.42
C GLN A 127 -5.21 -5.71 -3.10
N PRO A 128 -5.16 -4.77 -4.07
CA PRO A 128 -3.91 -4.47 -4.75
C PRO A 128 -2.84 -3.90 -3.81
N ILE A 129 -3.22 -3.12 -2.78
CA ILE A 129 -2.27 -2.64 -1.76
C ILE A 129 -1.78 -3.80 -0.89
N ASN A 130 -2.67 -4.68 -0.42
CA ASN A 130 -2.28 -5.84 0.37
C ASN A 130 -1.30 -6.73 -0.40
N TYR A 131 -1.57 -7.00 -1.68
CA TYR A 131 -0.69 -7.80 -2.55
C TYR A 131 0.66 -7.14 -2.78
N ALA A 132 0.71 -5.82 -2.95
CA ALA A 132 1.95 -5.08 -3.12
C ALA A 132 2.85 -5.15 -1.88
N VAL A 133 2.27 -4.91 -0.70
CA VAL A 133 2.98 -4.92 0.58
C VAL A 133 3.40 -6.33 0.96
N SER A 134 2.50 -7.33 0.87
CA SER A 134 2.83 -8.73 1.16
C SER A 134 3.99 -9.25 0.33
N ASN A 135 4.10 -8.79 -0.92
CA ASN A 135 5.21 -9.19 -1.79
C ASN A 135 6.58 -8.69 -1.33
N ILE A 136 6.67 -7.62 -0.52
CA ILE A 136 7.93 -7.21 0.10
C ILE A 136 8.37 -8.28 1.11
N ILE A 137 7.46 -8.70 1.99
CA ILE A 137 7.75 -9.74 2.97
C ILE A 137 7.98 -11.10 2.32
N CYS A 138 7.20 -11.46 1.28
CA CYS A 138 7.46 -12.66 0.49
C CYS A 138 8.87 -12.66 -0.11
N SER A 139 9.31 -11.52 -0.65
CA SER A 139 10.65 -11.41 -1.22
C SER A 139 11.75 -11.59 -0.17
N MET A 140 11.51 -11.16 1.08
CA MET A 140 12.46 -11.34 2.18
C MET A 140 12.48 -12.76 2.75
N VAL A 141 11.30 -13.39 2.85
CA VAL A 141 11.14 -14.68 3.52
C VAL A 141 11.25 -15.86 2.57
N TYR A 142 10.64 -15.77 1.40
CA TYR A 142 10.61 -16.83 0.38
C TYR A 142 11.62 -16.60 -0.74
N GLY A 143 12.27 -15.42 -0.77
CA GLY A 143 13.24 -15.06 -1.81
C GLY A 143 12.62 -14.68 -3.15
N SER A 144 11.28 -14.59 -3.24
CA SER A 144 10.56 -14.32 -4.47
C SER A 144 9.28 -13.52 -4.24
N ARG A 145 8.79 -12.91 -5.32
CA ARG A 145 7.49 -12.25 -5.38
C ARG A 145 6.52 -13.14 -6.15
N PHE A 146 5.25 -13.00 -5.85
CA PHE A 146 4.15 -13.72 -6.47
C PHE A 146 3.33 -12.77 -7.35
N GLU A 147 2.80 -13.32 -8.44
CA GLU A 147 1.88 -12.61 -9.33
C GLU A 147 0.53 -12.36 -8.64
N TYR A 148 -0.17 -11.29 -9.03
CA TYR A 148 -1.40 -10.86 -8.36
C TYR A 148 -2.62 -11.73 -8.71
N ASP A 149 -2.49 -12.59 -9.73
CA ASP A 149 -3.48 -13.60 -10.11
C ASP A 149 -3.13 -15.00 -9.59
N ASP A 150 -2.03 -15.16 -8.85
CA ASP A 150 -1.67 -16.44 -8.21
C ASP A 150 -2.71 -16.77 -7.11
N PRO A 151 -3.48 -17.86 -7.26
CA PRO A 151 -4.53 -18.22 -6.31
C PRO A 151 -3.98 -18.63 -4.94
N GLN A 152 -2.74 -19.12 -4.85
CA GLN A 152 -2.13 -19.49 -3.56
C GLN A 152 -1.74 -18.23 -2.79
N PHE A 153 -1.12 -17.27 -3.48
CA PHE A 153 -0.72 -16.00 -2.90
C PHE A 153 -1.93 -15.17 -2.44
N THR A 154 -2.91 -14.97 -3.33
CA THR A 154 -4.11 -14.20 -3.02
C THR A 154 -4.89 -14.80 -1.84
N SER A 155 -5.07 -16.13 -1.83
CA SER A 155 -5.70 -16.85 -0.71
C SER A 155 -4.91 -16.71 0.60
N MET A 156 -3.58 -16.77 0.55
CA MET A 156 -2.72 -16.57 1.73
C MET A 156 -2.86 -15.17 2.31
N VAL A 157 -2.85 -14.14 1.47
CA VAL A 157 -3.01 -12.74 1.89
C VAL A 157 -4.40 -12.50 2.47
N ASP A 158 -5.45 -12.96 1.77
CA ASP A 158 -6.84 -12.76 2.18
C ASP A 158 -7.14 -13.47 3.51
N ARG A 159 -6.66 -14.71 3.69
CA ARG A 159 -6.79 -15.46 4.95
C ARG A 159 -6.07 -14.76 6.09
N THR A 160 -4.89 -14.22 5.84
CA THR A 160 -4.09 -13.52 6.86
C THR A 160 -4.78 -12.24 7.32
N THR A 161 -5.17 -11.38 6.37
CA THR A 161 -5.92 -10.14 6.62
C THR A 161 -7.21 -10.43 7.39
N ARG A 162 -7.97 -11.43 6.95
CA ARG A 162 -9.24 -11.81 7.60
C ARG A 162 -9.04 -12.33 9.02
N ARG A 163 -8.00 -13.13 9.26
CA ARG A 163 -7.67 -13.63 10.60
C ARG A 163 -7.37 -12.45 11.53
N ILE A 164 -6.51 -11.52 11.12
CA ILE A 164 -6.13 -10.36 11.95
C ILE A 164 -7.35 -9.50 12.28
N GLN A 165 -8.21 -9.19 11.31
CA GLN A 165 -9.44 -8.45 11.56
C GLN A 165 -10.35 -9.14 12.59
N LEU A 166 -10.41 -10.49 12.56
CA LEU A 166 -11.23 -11.28 13.47
C LEU A 166 -10.62 -11.49 14.86
N VAL A 167 -9.31 -11.27 15.06
CA VAL A 167 -8.66 -11.47 16.37
C VAL A 167 -9.37 -10.67 17.47
N LEU A 168 -9.71 -9.39 17.22
CA LEU A 168 -10.42 -8.59 18.22
C LEU A 168 -11.86 -9.06 18.44
N THR A 169 -12.57 -9.50 17.40
CA THR A 169 -13.92 -10.06 17.54
C THR A 169 -13.89 -11.35 18.37
N SER A 170 -12.89 -12.20 18.17
CA SER A 170 -12.71 -13.44 18.94
C SER A 170 -12.26 -13.16 20.38
N MET A 171 -11.34 -12.21 20.59
CA MET A 171 -10.95 -11.74 21.93
C MET A 171 -12.13 -11.08 22.66
N CYS A 172 -12.91 -10.21 22.00
CA CYS A 172 -14.08 -9.58 22.60
C CYS A 172 -15.17 -10.61 22.90
N LYS A 173 -15.45 -11.56 21.97
CA LYS A 173 -16.36 -12.68 22.23
C LYS A 173 -15.91 -13.49 23.44
N TYR A 174 -14.61 -13.81 23.53
CA TYR A 174 -14.02 -14.50 24.67
C TYR A 174 -14.21 -13.69 25.96
N LEU A 175 -13.85 -12.40 25.97
CA LEU A 175 -14.02 -11.51 27.12
C LEU A 175 -15.50 -11.32 27.54
N THR A 176 -16.45 -11.32 26.60
CA THR A 176 -17.89 -11.24 26.88
C THR A 176 -18.52 -12.59 27.23
N ALA A 177 -17.86 -13.71 26.94
CA ALA A 177 -18.34 -15.07 27.20
C ALA A 177 -17.75 -15.70 28.47
N VAL A 178 -16.84 -15.01 29.18
CA VAL A 178 -16.23 -15.53 30.41
C VAL A 178 -17.20 -15.34 31.58
N GLN A 179 -18.04 -16.36 31.80
CA GLN A 179 -18.12 -16.99 33.12
C GLN A 179 -16.70 -17.45 33.51
N PRO A 180 -16.30 -17.38 34.79
CA PRO A 180 -14.95 -17.72 35.22
C PRO A 180 -14.71 -19.22 35.04
N VAL A 181 -14.18 -19.59 33.88
CA VAL A 181 -13.56 -20.89 33.65
C VAL A 181 -12.06 -20.67 33.72
N SER A 182 -11.38 -21.51 34.50
CA SER A 182 -9.94 -21.49 34.77
C SER A 182 -9.13 -21.30 33.48
N THR A 183 -8.61 -20.09 33.28
CA THR A 183 -7.75 -19.72 32.15
C THR A 183 -6.37 -20.36 32.20
N ASP A 184 -6.01 -21.01 33.29
CA ASP A 184 -4.74 -21.73 33.40
C ASP A 184 -4.75 -23.00 32.53
N ASP A 185 -5.86 -23.75 32.45
CA ASP A 185 -5.85 -25.08 31.83
C ASP A 185 -5.67 -25.09 30.29
N GLN A 186 -6.20 -24.11 29.55
CA GLN A 186 -6.11 -24.11 28.07
C GLN A 186 -4.79 -23.54 27.53
N MET A 187 -4.29 -22.48 28.15
CA MET A 187 -2.96 -21.96 27.81
C MET A 187 -1.88 -22.89 28.35
N ASP A 188 -2.07 -23.51 29.51
CA ASP A 188 -1.18 -24.57 29.96
C ASP A 188 -1.30 -25.81 29.08
N GLN A 189 -2.47 -26.17 28.52
CA GLN A 189 -2.55 -27.26 27.54
C GLN A 189 -1.75 -26.95 26.26
N ILE A 190 -1.91 -25.77 25.67
CA ILE A 190 -1.17 -25.38 24.46
C ILE A 190 0.33 -25.30 24.76
N MET A 191 0.71 -24.71 25.90
CA MET A 191 2.11 -24.62 26.33
C MET A 191 2.67 -25.98 26.73
N THR A 192 1.87 -26.88 27.29
CA THR A 192 2.25 -28.25 27.64
C THR A 192 2.38 -29.11 26.40
N GLU A 193 1.54 -28.92 25.39
CA GLU A 193 1.63 -29.61 24.10
C GLU A 193 2.85 -29.13 23.30
N ILE A 194 3.16 -27.84 23.35
CA ILE A 194 4.41 -27.24 22.84
C ILE A 194 5.62 -27.78 23.63
N ASN A 195 5.57 -27.82 24.97
CA ASN A 195 6.66 -28.31 25.81
C ASN A 195 6.87 -29.83 25.70
N LEU A 196 5.81 -30.61 25.49
CA LEU A 196 5.87 -32.05 25.23
C LEU A 196 6.55 -32.32 23.87
N HIS A 197 6.19 -31.56 22.82
CA HIS A 197 6.89 -31.64 21.53
C HIS A 197 8.36 -31.22 21.64
N LEU A 198 8.69 -30.24 22.50
CA LEU A 198 10.08 -29.83 22.76
C LEU A 198 10.87 -30.93 23.50
N GLN A 199 10.25 -31.64 24.45
CA GLN A 199 10.90 -32.72 25.21
C GLN A 199 11.07 -34.02 24.41
N GLU A 200 10.15 -34.36 23.51
CA GLU A 200 10.23 -35.57 22.67
C GLU A 200 11.30 -35.47 21.57
N SER A 201 11.72 -34.25 21.18
CA SER A 201 12.68 -34.03 20.11
C SER A 201 14.15 -34.31 20.46
N GLY A 202 14.47 -34.60 21.72
CA GLY A 202 15.82 -34.97 22.16
C GLY A 202 16.93 -33.95 21.83
N SER A 203 16.58 -32.71 21.49
CA SER A 203 17.51 -31.71 20.97
C SER A 203 17.82 -30.62 22.01
N THR A 204 19.11 -30.33 22.14
CA THR A 204 19.73 -29.34 23.01
C THR A 204 19.11 -27.94 22.87
N ASN A 205 18.27 -27.49 23.81
CA ASN A 205 17.95 -26.09 24.18
C ASN A 205 17.96 -25.03 23.04
N SER A 206 17.59 -25.39 21.81
CA SER A 206 17.76 -24.56 20.63
C SER A 206 16.41 -24.01 20.22
N HIS A 207 16.28 -22.69 20.20
CA HIS A 207 15.08 -22.03 19.68
C HIS A 207 14.95 -22.12 18.15
N PHE A 208 15.97 -22.63 17.45
CA PHE A 208 15.99 -22.80 16.00
C PHE A 208 15.53 -24.21 15.60
N HIS A 209 14.21 -24.42 15.58
CA HIS A 209 13.55 -25.63 15.07
C HIS A 209 12.40 -25.26 14.12
N ASN A 210 11.88 -26.24 13.40
CA ASN A 210 10.91 -26.03 12.32
C ASN A 210 9.63 -25.32 12.78
N ASP A 211 9.11 -25.62 13.97
CA ASP A 211 7.87 -24.97 14.44
C ASP A 211 8.10 -23.47 14.67
N ASN A 212 9.21 -23.10 15.33
CA ASN A 212 9.56 -21.70 15.52
C ASN A 212 9.86 -21.00 14.19
N LEU A 213 10.46 -21.70 13.22
CA LEU A 213 10.65 -21.16 11.87
C LEU A 213 9.31 -20.82 11.22
N VAL A 214 8.37 -21.78 11.18
CA VAL A 214 7.05 -21.60 10.57
C VAL A 214 6.28 -20.47 11.25
N ILE A 215 6.24 -20.46 12.59
CA ILE A 215 5.55 -19.42 13.36
C ILE A 215 6.21 -18.05 13.14
N THR A 216 7.54 -17.98 13.11
CA THR A 216 8.25 -16.72 12.86
C THR A 216 7.95 -16.17 11.46
N VAL A 217 7.95 -17.04 10.44
CA VAL A 217 7.57 -16.66 9.07
C VAL A 217 6.14 -16.13 9.02
N LEU A 218 5.19 -16.82 9.65
CA LEU A 218 3.79 -16.37 9.71
C LEU A 218 3.63 -15.05 10.46
N ASN A 219 4.37 -14.85 11.55
CA ASN A 219 4.37 -13.60 12.32
C ASN A 219 4.91 -12.44 11.49
N LEU A 220 6.03 -12.63 10.78
CA LEU A 220 6.60 -11.61 9.90
C LEU A 220 5.64 -11.27 8.75
N PHE A 221 5.06 -12.30 8.12
CA PHE A 221 4.12 -12.13 7.02
C PHE A 221 2.86 -11.37 7.44
N GLY A 222 2.24 -11.76 8.56
CA GLY A 222 1.04 -11.11 9.09
C GLY A 222 1.32 -9.68 9.55
N ALA A 223 2.38 -9.48 10.34
CA ALA A 223 2.72 -8.16 10.87
C ALA A 223 3.11 -7.17 9.76
N GLY A 224 3.94 -7.59 8.81
CA GLY A 224 4.41 -6.73 7.72
C GLY A 224 3.36 -6.46 6.64
N THR A 225 2.42 -7.38 6.43
CA THR A 225 1.34 -7.18 5.45
C THR A 225 0.28 -6.21 5.96
N GLU A 226 -0.41 -6.56 7.04
CA GLU A 226 -1.68 -5.90 7.41
C GLU A 226 -1.47 -4.47 7.88
N THR A 227 -0.37 -4.19 8.59
CA THR A 227 -0.13 -2.89 9.21
C THR A 227 0.27 -1.83 8.19
N THR A 228 1.26 -2.11 7.33
CA THR A 228 1.66 -1.18 6.27
C THR A 228 0.52 -0.97 5.27
N SER A 229 -0.15 -2.05 4.84
CA SER A 229 -1.24 -1.93 3.85
C SER A 229 -2.41 -1.11 4.39
N THR A 230 -2.81 -1.31 5.65
CA THR A 230 -3.85 -0.51 6.31
C THR A 230 -3.46 0.96 6.41
N THR A 231 -2.20 1.25 6.73
CA THR A 231 -1.70 2.63 6.79
C THR A 231 -1.70 3.29 5.41
N LEU A 232 -1.30 2.58 4.34
CA LEU A 232 -1.38 3.10 2.97
C LEU A 232 -2.82 3.35 2.54
N ARG A 233 -3.76 2.45 2.89
CA ARG A 233 -5.19 2.63 2.62
C ARG A 233 -5.74 3.88 3.31
N TRP A 234 -5.37 4.12 4.57
CA TRP A 234 -5.68 5.37 5.26
C TRP A 234 -5.06 6.58 4.57
N GLY A 235 -3.78 6.49 4.18
CA GLY A 235 -3.09 7.55 3.47
C GLY A 235 -3.83 7.97 2.19
N LEU A 236 -4.21 7.01 1.34
CA LEU A 236 -4.98 7.29 0.14
C LEU A 236 -6.36 7.88 0.46
N MET A 237 -7.07 7.33 1.45
CA MET A 237 -8.38 7.84 1.86
C MET A 237 -8.31 9.29 2.35
N LEU A 238 -7.28 9.64 3.13
CA LEU A 238 -7.03 11.00 3.60
C LEU A 238 -6.64 11.93 2.45
N MET A 239 -5.89 11.46 1.45
CA MET A 239 -5.59 12.25 0.25
C MET A 239 -6.86 12.56 -0.56
N VAL A 240 -7.81 11.63 -0.62
CA VAL A 240 -9.12 11.89 -1.24
C VAL A 240 -9.93 12.90 -0.42
N LYS A 241 -9.97 12.74 0.91
CA LYS A 241 -10.75 13.64 1.79
C LYS A 241 -10.18 15.06 1.86
N TYR A 242 -8.86 15.21 1.73
CA TYR A 242 -8.16 16.49 1.83
C TYR A 242 -7.40 16.81 0.53
N PRO A 243 -8.12 17.17 -0.55
CA PRO A 243 -7.50 17.37 -1.87
C PRO A 243 -6.42 18.45 -1.89
N LYS A 244 -6.55 19.50 -1.07
CA LYS A 244 -5.51 20.53 -0.93
C LYS A 244 -4.19 20.01 -0.36
N ILE A 245 -4.25 19.04 0.57
CA ILE A 245 -3.05 18.39 1.10
C ILE A 245 -2.45 17.49 0.01
N GLN A 246 -3.29 16.76 -0.73
CA GLN A 246 -2.84 15.98 -1.87
C GLN A 246 -2.13 16.85 -2.91
N ASP A 247 -2.67 18.03 -3.24
CA ASP A 247 -2.06 18.98 -4.17
C ASP A 247 -0.67 19.42 -3.69
N GLN A 248 -0.51 19.72 -2.39
CA GLN A 248 0.78 20.11 -1.81
C GLN A 248 1.82 18.98 -1.83
N VAL A 249 1.41 17.74 -1.52
CA VAL A 249 2.28 16.56 -1.66
C VAL A 249 2.72 16.39 -3.12
N GLN A 250 1.77 16.48 -4.04
CA GLN A 250 2.03 16.31 -5.47
C GLN A 250 2.95 17.40 -6.03
N GLU A 251 2.80 18.65 -5.59
CA GLU A 251 3.68 19.76 -5.94
C GLU A 251 5.10 19.54 -5.40
N GLU A 252 5.23 19.12 -4.15
CA GLU A 252 6.53 18.84 -3.53
C GLU A 252 7.27 17.71 -4.27
N ILE A 253 6.57 16.61 -4.58
CA ILE A 253 7.10 15.49 -5.37
C ILE A 253 7.53 15.97 -6.77
N SER A 254 6.67 16.70 -7.48
CA SER A 254 6.97 17.20 -8.83
C SER A 254 8.17 18.14 -8.83
N ARG A 255 8.34 18.97 -7.80
CA ARG A 255 9.45 19.91 -7.67
C ARG A 255 10.79 19.24 -7.37
N VAL A 256 10.80 18.22 -6.50
CA VAL A 256 12.04 17.61 -5.97
C VAL A 256 12.46 16.37 -6.75
N ILE A 257 11.49 15.54 -7.14
CA ILE A 257 11.72 14.26 -7.84
C ILE A 257 11.43 14.43 -9.33
N GLY A 258 10.33 15.08 -9.70
CA GLY A 258 9.87 15.14 -11.08
C GLY A 258 9.31 13.79 -11.53
N THR A 259 9.80 13.25 -12.65
CA THR A 259 9.32 11.99 -13.25
C THR A 259 10.23 10.79 -13.01
N ARG A 260 11.40 10.98 -12.38
CA ARG A 260 12.30 9.86 -12.06
C ARG A 260 11.69 8.96 -10.98
N GLN A 261 12.19 7.74 -10.88
CA GLN A 261 11.80 6.83 -9.81
C GLN A 261 12.14 7.39 -8.43
N VAL A 262 11.22 7.23 -7.48
CA VAL A 262 11.40 7.62 -6.08
C VAL A 262 12.41 6.70 -5.40
N GLN A 263 13.35 7.28 -4.66
CA GLN A 263 14.37 6.60 -3.87
C GLN A 263 14.21 6.93 -2.39
N VAL A 264 14.68 6.06 -1.49
CA VAL A 264 14.52 6.23 -0.03
C VAL A 264 15.19 7.51 0.46
N GLU A 265 16.31 7.88 -0.17
CA GLU A 265 17.11 9.07 0.13
C GLU A 265 16.36 10.36 -0.16
N ASP A 266 15.31 10.33 -0.99
CA ASP A 266 14.49 11.51 -1.31
C ASP A 266 13.69 12.00 -0.10
N ARG A 267 13.44 11.12 0.87
CA ARG A 267 12.64 11.45 2.06
C ARG A 267 13.13 12.68 2.81
N LYS A 268 14.44 12.88 2.90
CA LYS A 268 15.06 14.04 3.56
C LYS A 268 14.76 15.37 2.86
N ASN A 269 14.37 15.33 1.59
CA ASN A 269 14.09 16.49 0.74
C ASN A 269 12.57 16.70 0.53
N LEU A 270 11.73 15.85 1.12
CA LEU A 270 10.27 15.91 1.03
C LEU A 270 9.63 16.09 2.43
N PRO A 271 9.93 17.19 3.14
CA PRO A 271 9.48 17.38 4.52
C PRO A 271 7.95 17.38 4.66
N PHE A 272 7.22 17.96 3.70
CA PHE A 272 5.76 17.98 3.77
C PHE A 272 5.17 16.59 3.54
N THR A 273 5.68 15.85 2.56
CA THR A 273 5.26 14.48 2.30
C THR A 273 5.57 13.55 3.48
N ASP A 274 6.74 13.70 4.12
CA ASP A 274 7.09 12.94 5.32
C ASP A 274 6.14 13.29 6.49
N ALA A 275 5.82 14.58 6.67
CA ALA A 275 4.83 15.03 7.65
C ALA A 275 3.44 14.43 7.41
N VAL A 276 2.99 14.35 6.16
CA VAL A 276 1.72 13.72 5.77
C VAL A 276 1.69 12.22 6.09
N ILE A 277 2.78 11.50 5.84
CA ILE A 277 2.88 10.07 6.19
C ILE A 277 2.83 9.90 7.72
N HIS A 278 3.54 10.74 8.48
CA HIS A 278 3.51 10.69 9.94
C HIS A 278 2.13 11.02 10.51
N GLU A 279 1.49 12.07 10.00
CA GLU A 279 0.14 12.44 10.41
C GLU A 279 -0.89 11.37 10.03
N THR A 280 -0.69 10.68 8.92
CA THR A 280 -1.51 9.51 8.55
C THR A 280 -1.39 8.42 9.61
N GLN A 281 -0.17 8.06 10.03
CA GLN A 281 0.03 7.06 11.08
C GLN A 281 -0.56 7.49 12.43
N ARG A 282 -0.38 8.77 12.80
CA ARG A 282 -0.88 9.32 14.06
C ARG A 282 -2.40 9.27 14.13
N LEU A 283 -3.08 9.80 13.10
CA LEU A 283 -4.53 9.87 13.07
C LEU A 283 -5.16 8.49 12.83
N ALA A 284 -4.61 7.69 11.91
CA ALA A 284 -5.13 6.35 11.66
C ALA A 284 -5.03 5.44 12.88
N ASN A 285 -4.00 5.64 13.73
CA ASN A 285 -3.80 4.95 15.00
C ASN A 285 -4.08 3.43 14.89
N ILE A 286 -3.46 2.81 13.89
CA ILE A 286 -3.91 1.51 13.39
C ILE A 286 -3.81 0.38 14.43
N VAL A 287 -3.01 0.50 15.48
CA VAL A 287 -2.91 -0.47 16.59
C VAL A 287 -3.10 0.25 17.94
N PRO A 288 -4.36 0.57 18.31
CA PRO A 288 -4.67 1.53 19.37
C PRO A 288 -4.21 1.11 20.77
N MET A 289 -4.14 -0.19 21.05
CA MET A 289 -3.79 -0.78 22.35
C MET A 289 -2.42 -1.48 22.37
N ALA A 290 -1.58 -1.23 21.35
CA ALA A 290 -0.34 -1.98 21.12
C ALA A 290 -0.54 -3.51 21.18
N LEU A 291 0.54 -4.24 21.50
CA LEU A 291 0.50 -5.65 21.89
C LEU A 291 0.57 -5.77 23.42
N PRO A 292 0.01 -6.83 24.01
CA PRO A 292 0.15 -7.08 25.44
C PRO A 292 1.61 -7.31 25.85
N HIS A 293 2.02 -6.66 26.93
CA HIS A 293 3.25 -6.93 27.66
C HIS A 293 2.95 -7.77 28.92
N LYS A 294 3.98 -8.33 29.56
CA LYS A 294 3.87 -9.05 30.83
C LYS A 294 5.05 -8.68 31.74
N THR A 295 4.79 -8.40 33.02
CA THR A 295 5.86 -8.09 33.98
C THR A 295 6.76 -9.30 34.25
N SER A 296 8.08 -9.11 34.20
CA SER A 296 9.08 -10.17 34.43
C SER A 296 9.32 -10.47 35.91
N GLU A 297 9.03 -9.50 36.76
CA GLU A 297 9.21 -9.51 38.21
C GLU A 297 8.16 -8.61 38.88
N ASP A 298 8.10 -8.66 40.20
CA ASP A 298 7.29 -7.73 40.98
C ASP A 298 7.88 -6.32 40.84
N VAL A 299 7.03 -5.32 40.57
CA VAL A 299 7.48 -3.95 40.33
C VAL A 299 6.59 -2.94 41.02
N THR A 300 7.20 -1.89 41.59
CA THR A 300 6.46 -0.71 42.04
C THR A 300 6.57 0.38 40.97
N PHE A 301 5.44 0.69 40.31
CA PHE A 301 5.37 1.68 39.24
C PHE A 301 4.43 2.82 39.65
N GLN A 302 4.94 4.05 39.67
CA GLN A 302 4.20 5.25 40.12
C GLN A 302 3.51 5.09 41.49
N GLY A 303 4.16 4.37 42.41
CA GLY A 303 3.61 4.08 43.75
C GLY A 303 2.66 2.88 43.81
N TYR A 304 2.28 2.28 42.68
CA TYR A 304 1.45 1.08 42.61
C TYR A 304 2.31 -0.17 42.53
N PHE A 305 1.98 -1.19 43.35
CA PHE A 305 2.60 -2.51 43.25
C PHE A 305 1.92 -3.34 42.15
N ILE A 306 2.72 -3.88 41.24
CA ILE A 306 2.28 -4.74 40.14
C ILE A 306 3.04 -6.07 40.26
N LYS A 307 2.30 -7.15 40.47
CA LYS A 307 2.86 -8.50 40.64
C LYS A 307 3.52 -8.99 39.34
N LYS A 308 4.58 -9.79 39.46
CA LYS A 308 5.18 -10.58 38.37
C LYS A 308 4.11 -11.35 37.62
N GLY A 309 4.21 -11.35 36.30
CA GLY A 309 3.29 -12.06 35.42
C GLY A 309 1.99 -11.31 35.12
N THR A 310 1.85 -10.05 35.56
CA THR A 310 0.68 -9.23 35.23
C THR A 310 0.75 -8.77 33.77
N THR A 311 -0.34 -8.94 33.02
CA THR A 311 -0.49 -8.44 31.65
C THR A 311 -0.70 -6.92 31.66
N VAL A 312 0.02 -6.20 30.78
CA VAL A 312 -0.02 -4.74 30.67
C VAL A 312 -0.28 -4.36 29.22
N TYR A 313 -1.27 -3.49 28.99
CA TYR A 313 -1.57 -2.93 27.67
C TYR A 313 -1.15 -1.45 27.61
N PRO A 314 -0.15 -1.09 26.79
CA PRO A 314 0.12 0.30 26.46
C PRO A 314 -0.99 0.86 25.56
N LEU A 315 -1.75 1.85 26.05
CA LEU A 315 -2.79 2.51 25.26
C LEU A 315 -2.17 3.59 24.36
N LEU A 316 -1.64 3.22 23.19
CA LEU A 316 -1.02 4.16 22.25
C LEU A 316 -1.98 5.26 21.79
N THR A 317 -3.28 4.97 21.76
CA THR A 317 -4.32 5.97 21.45
C THR A 317 -4.23 7.18 22.36
N SER A 318 -4.00 6.99 23.67
CA SER A 318 -3.92 8.12 24.60
C SER A 318 -2.69 8.99 24.37
N VAL A 319 -1.66 8.46 23.71
CA VAL A 319 -0.43 9.20 23.37
C VAL A 319 -0.60 9.92 22.02
N LEU A 320 -1.13 9.23 21.01
CA LEU A 320 -1.30 9.80 19.65
C LEU A 320 -2.41 10.85 19.56
N TYR A 321 -3.29 10.90 20.56
CA TYR A 321 -4.37 11.89 20.70
C TYR A 321 -4.23 12.78 21.95
N ASP A 322 -3.07 12.78 22.61
CA ASP A 322 -2.84 13.60 23.81
C ASP A 322 -2.96 15.11 23.49
N GLU A 323 -3.95 15.78 24.06
CA GLU A 323 -4.20 17.21 23.84
C GLU A 323 -3.07 18.11 24.37
N SER A 324 -2.21 17.60 25.26
CA SER A 324 -1.02 18.32 25.73
C SER A 324 0.16 18.24 24.75
N GLU A 325 0.18 17.25 23.87
CA GLU A 325 1.26 17.01 22.90
C GLU A 325 0.92 17.43 21.47
N TRP A 326 -0.38 17.42 21.11
CA TRP A 326 -0.87 17.70 19.76
C TRP A 326 -1.84 18.88 19.77
N GLU A 327 -1.60 19.89 18.93
CA GLU A 327 -2.45 21.09 18.86
C GLU A 327 -3.88 20.77 18.39
N LYS A 328 -4.03 19.86 17.43
CA LYS A 328 -5.32 19.46 16.84
C LYS A 328 -5.44 17.93 16.80
N PRO A 329 -5.51 17.25 17.95
CA PRO A 329 -5.34 15.80 18.03
C PRO A 329 -6.37 15.03 17.18
N TYR A 330 -7.59 15.54 17.09
CA TYR A 330 -8.68 14.88 16.35
C TYR A 330 -8.82 15.31 14.87
N SER A 331 -7.91 16.16 14.38
CA SER A 331 -7.92 16.61 12.99
C SER A 331 -6.71 16.07 12.23
N PHE A 332 -6.88 15.84 10.92
CA PHE A 332 -5.74 15.55 10.05
C PHE A 332 -4.96 16.84 9.78
N ASN A 333 -3.80 17.00 10.43
CA ASN A 333 -3.02 18.22 10.38
C ASN A 333 -1.51 17.92 10.23
N PRO A 334 -0.98 17.87 9.00
CA PRO A 334 0.46 17.63 8.76
C PRO A 334 1.38 18.63 9.46
N ALA A 335 0.89 19.83 9.82
CA ALA A 335 1.67 20.83 10.55
C ALA A 335 2.15 20.35 11.94
N HIS A 336 1.55 19.29 12.51
CA HIS A 336 2.07 18.67 13.74
C HIS A 336 3.52 18.18 13.63
N PHE A 337 3.98 17.92 12.41
CA PHE A 337 5.33 17.43 12.12
C PHE A 337 6.19 18.43 11.36
N LEU A 338 5.80 19.72 11.34
CA LEU A 338 6.53 20.78 10.66
C LEU A 338 6.88 21.90 11.64
N ASP A 339 8.09 22.43 11.54
CA ASP A 339 8.44 23.68 12.21
C ASP A 339 7.95 24.91 11.40
N LYS A 340 8.17 26.09 11.96
CA LYS A 340 7.82 27.38 11.34
C LYS A 340 8.51 27.63 9.98
N ASP A 341 9.61 26.94 9.70
CA ASP A 341 10.38 27.05 8.46
C ASP A 341 9.96 25.96 7.44
N GLY A 342 8.98 25.13 7.79
CA GLY A 342 8.48 24.03 6.96
C GLY A 342 9.38 22.80 6.95
N LYS A 343 10.31 22.67 7.90
CA LYS A 343 11.15 21.47 8.02
C LYS A 343 10.44 20.41 8.85
N PHE A 344 10.68 19.15 8.48
CA PHE A 344 10.15 18.02 9.23
C PHE A 344 10.75 17.94 10.63
N VAL A 345 9.89 17.76 11.64
CA VAL A 345 10.27 17.58 13.04
C VAL A 345 9.63 16.31 13.59
N LYS A 346 10.46 15.41 14.10
CA LYS A 346 9.99 14.22 14.82
C LYS A 346 9.48 14.62 16.21
N ARG A 347 8.32 14.10 16.61
CA ARG A 347 7.73 14.29 17.94
C ARG A 347 7.98 13.06 18.80
N ASP A 348 8.34 13.23 20.06
CA ASP A 348 8.55 12.09 20.98
C ASP A 348 7.24 11.35 21.28
N ALA A 349 6.11 12.07 21.34
CA ALA A 349 4.77 11.49 21.45
C ALA A 349 4.34 10.67 20.19
N PHE A 350 5.12 10.68 19.11
CA PHE A 350 4.84 9.87 17.93
C PHE A 350 5.32 8.43 18.10
N MET A 351 4.47 7.59 18.70
CA MET A 351 4.78 6.18 19.02
C MET A 351 3.87 5.14 18.34
N PRO A 352 3.58 5.21 17.02
CA PRO A 352 2.74 4.20 16.36
C PRO A 352 3.36 2.80 16.33
N PHE A 353 4.67 2.69 16.60
CA PHE A 353 5.43 1.45 16.63
C PHE A 353 5.73 0.94 18.05
N SER A 354 5.06 1.49 19.07
CA SER A 354 5.40 1.29 20.49
C SER A 354 6.80 1.82 20.84
N ALA A 355 7.37 1.38 21.97
CA ALA A 355 8.67 1.80 22.47
C ALA A 355 9.41 0.70 23.26
N GLY A 356 10.68 0.93 23.56
CA GLY A 356 11.51 0.06 24.40
C GLY A 356 11.96 -1.23 23.69
N ARG A 357 12.28 -2.28 24.48
CA ARG A 357 12.84 -3.54 23.97
C ARG A 357 11.91 -4.32 23.03
N ARG A 358 10.62 -3.97 23.00
CA ARG A 358 9.60 -4.58 22.13
C ARG A 358 9.02 -3.56 21.14
N ILE A 359 9.77 -2.50 20.84
CA ILE A 359 9.48 -1.65 19.69
C ILE A 359 9.38 -2.52 18.43
N CYS A 360 8.49 -2.13 17.52
CA CYS A 360 8.23 -2.89 16.30
C CYS A 360 9.53 -3.21 15.55
N LEU A 361 9.82 -4.50 15.38
CA LEU A 361 10.99 -4.98 14.62
C LEU A 361 10.98 -4.46 13.17
N GLY A 362 9.79 -4.30 12.60
CA GLY A 362 9.59 -3.86 11.22
C GLY A 362 9.56 -2.35 11.03
N GLU A 363 9.79 -1.51 12.06
CA GLU A 363 9.65 -0.05 11.94
C GLU A 363 10.43 0.53 10.76
N SER A 364 11.71 0.18 10.62
CA SER A 364 12.55 0.70 9.54
C SER A 364 12.04 0.30 8.16
N LEU A 365 11.59 -0.95 8.01
CA LEU A 365 11.02 -1.47 6.77
C LEU A 365 9.69 -0.78 6.45
N ALA A 366 8.78 -0.70 7.43
CA ALA A 366 7.48 -0.05 7.27
C ALA A 366 7.63 1.43 6.88
N ARG A 367 8.55 2.17 7.50
CA ARG A 367 8.82 3.58 7.13
C ARG A 367 9.29 3.72 5.68
N MET A 368 10.15 2.81 5.23
CA MET A 368 10.64 2.77 3.85
C MET A 368 9.50 2.43 2.88
N GLU A 369 8.71 1.38 3.18
CA GLU A 369 7.56 0.98 2.37
C GLU A 369 6.53 2.10 2.27
N LEU A 370 6.11 2.68 3.40
CA LEU A 370 5.15 3.78 3.45
C LEU A 370 5.61 4.94 2.58
N PHE A 371 6.87 5.35 2.71
CA PHE A 371 7.43 6.43 1.91
C PHE A 371 7.45 6.09 0.42
N LEU A 372 8.06 4.96 0.04
CA LEU A 372 8.21 4.60 -1.38
C LEU A 372 6.86 4.37 -2.05
N PHE A 373 5.94 3.63 -1.42
CA PHE A 373 4.61 3.39 -1.98
C PHE A 373 3.81 4.68 -2.08
N PHE A 374 3.69 5.43 -0.99
CA PHE A 374 2.85 6.63 -0.95
C PHE A 374 3.33 7.68 -1.96
N THR A 375 4.63 7.96 -1.99
CA THR A 375 5.21 8.94 -2.91
C THR A 375 5.13 8.49 -4.36
N SER A 376 5.50 7.24 -4.67
CA SER A 376 5.45 6.73 -6.05
C SER A 376 4.02 6.68 -6.57
N ILE A 377 3.05 6.30 -5.73
CA ILE A 377 1.62 6.29 -6.09
C ILE A 377 1.12 7.71 -6.39
N LEU A 378 1.40 8.68 -5.51
CA LEU A 378 0.95 10.08 -5.71
C LEU A 378 1.73 10.84 -6.78
N GLN A 379 2.95 10.40 -7.12
CA GLN A 379 3.69 10.88 -8.28
C GLN A 379 2.90 10.62 -9.57
N HIS A 380 2.29 9.43 -9.69
CA HIS A 380 1.65 8.97 -10.93
C HIS A 380 0.13 9.17 -10.96
N PHE A 381 -0.53 9.23 -9.80
CA PHE A 381 -1.98 9.28 -9.72
C PHE A 381 -2.50 10.40 -8.82
N ARG A 382 -3.63 10.98 -9.22
CA ARG A 382 -4.51 11.75 -8.37
C ARG A 382 -5.70 10.89 -7.95
N PHE A 383 -6.00 10.88 -6.66
CA PHE A 383 -7.14 10.18 -6.11
C PHE A 383 -8.31 11.13 -5.86
N THR A 384 -9.50 10.72 -6.27
CA THR A 384 -10.75 11.49 -6.11
C THR A 384 -11.88 10.60 -5.60
N PRO A 385 -12.94 11.19 -5.02
CA PRO A 385 -14.15 10.44 -4.69
C PRO A 385 -14.79 9.83 -5.94
N PRO A 386 -15.62 8.77 -5.79
CA PRO A 386 -16.47 8.29 -6.86
C PRO A 386 -17.42 9.38 -7.39
N PRO A 387 -17.87 9.29 -8.66
CA PRO A 387 -18.85 10.23 -9.19
C PRO A 387 -20.10 10.32 -8.31
N GLY A 388 -20.47 11.54 -7.91
CA GLY A 388 -21.63 11.80 -7.07
C GLY A 388 -21.38 11.76 -5.56
N VAL A 389 -20.16 11.44 -5.12
CA VAL A 389 -19.73 11.51 -3.71
C VAL A 389 -18.86 12.75 -3.52
N LYS A 390 -19.08 13.54 -2.47
CA LYS A 390 -18.20 14.66 -2.12
C LYS A 390 -17.12 14.21 -1.13
N GLU A 391 -16.05 14.97 -1.03
CA GLU A 391 -14.96 14.73 -0.08
C GLU A 391 -15.44 14.79 1.38
N GLU A 392 -16.38 15.68 1.67
CA GLU A 392 -17.02 15.82 3.00
C GLU A 392 -17.77 14.56 3.42
N ASP A 393 -18.40 13.87 2.47
CA ASP A 393 -19.24 12.69 2.67
C ASP A 393 -18.42 11.40 2.93
N LEU A 394 -17.09 11.44 2.77
CA LEU A 394 -16.23 10.29 3.03
C LEU A 394 -16.17 9.95 4.52
N ASP A 395 -16.68 8.78 4.89
CA ASP A 395 -16.72 8.34 6.28
C ASP A 395 -15.35 7.85 6.78
N LEU A 396 -14.72 8.60 7.67
CA LEU A 396 -13.47 8.21 8.32
C LEU A 396 -13.67 7.30 9.55
N THR A 397 -14.86 6.74 9.76
CA THR A 397 -15.08 5.79 10.85
C THR A 397 -14.32 4.48 10.57
N PRO A 398 -13.42 4.05 11.48
CA PRO A 398 -12.64 2.85 11.28
C PRO A 398 -13.50 1.59 11.43
N GLN A 399 -13.20 0.56 10.64
CA GLN A 399 -13.62 -0.80 10.94
C GLN A 399 -12.79 -1.34 12.11
N VAL A 400 -13.45 -1.55 13.24
CA VAL A 400 -12.81 -2.06 14.45
C VAL A 400 -12.49 -3.55 14.27
N GLY A 401 -11.20 -3.84 14.19
CA GLY A 401 -10.58 -5.16 14.33
C GLY A 401 -9.28 -5.00 15.10
N PHE A 402 -8.42 -6.03 15.10
CA PHE A 402 -7.11 -5.92 15.76
C PHE A 402 -6.34 -4.66 15.30
N THR A 403 -6.44 -4.39 14.00
CA THR A 403 -6.10 -3.11 13.40
C THR A 403 -7.34 -2.25 13.17
N LEU A 404 -7.18 -0.93 13.22
CA LEU A 404 -8.20 0.03 12.76
C LEU A 404 -8.04 0.24 11.26
N SER A 405 -8.83 -0.50 10.47
CA SER A 405 -8.88 -0.38 9.02
C SER A 405 -9.81 0.74 8.58
N PRO A 406 -9.54 1.45 7.46
CA PRO A 406 -10.55 2.33 6.89
C PRO A 406 -11.74 1.51 6.42
N SER A 407 -12.93 2.11 6.48
CA SER A 407 -14.13 1.50 5.93
C SER A 407 -13.97 1.21 4.43
N LEU A 408 -14.70 0.20 3.94
CA LEU A 408 -14.59 -0.22 2.55
C LEU A 408 -15.11 0.91 1.64
N HIS A 409 -14.19 1.55 0.93
CA HIS A 409 -14.52 2.66 0.04
C HIS A 409 -13.90 2.44 -1.32
N LYS A 410 -14.70 2.71 -2.35
CA LYS A 410 -14.17 2.84 -3.70
C LYS A 410 -13.63 4.26 -3.87
N ILE A 411 -12.49 4.38 -4.52
CA ILE A 411 -11.91 5.66 -4.92
C ILE A 411 -11.53 5.60 -6.39
N CYS A 412 -11.42 6.76 -7.04
CA CYS A 412 -10.96 6.88 -8.42
C CYS A 412 -9.47 7.21 -8.42
N ALA A 413 -8.68 6.55 -9.27
CA ALA A 413 -7.29 6.91 -9.54
C ALA A 413 -7.19 7.47 -10.97
N VAL A 414 -6.76 8.72 -11.09
CA VAL A 414 -6.61 9.44 -12.37
C VAL A 414 -5.13 9.63 -12.63
N CYS A 415 -4.63 9.13 -13.77
CA CYS A 415 -3.23 9.30 -14.15
C CYS A 415 -2.86 10.79 -14.24
N ARG A 416 -1.68 11.13 -13.71
CA ARG A 416 -1.03 12.42 -13.88
C ARG A 416 -0.15 12.35 -15.12
N MET A 417 -0.21 13.38 -15.97
CA MET A 417 0.66 13.51 -17.14
C MET A 417 2.03 14.05 -16.75
#